data_AF-A0A7W1MAM1-F1
#
_entry.id   AF-A0A7W1MAM1-F1
#
_cell.length_a   1.000
_cell.length_b   1.000
_cell.length_c   1.000
_cell.angle_alpha   90.00
_cell.angle_beta   90.00
_cell.angle_gamma   90.00
#
_symmetry.space_group_name_H-M   'P 1'
#
loop_
_entity.id
_entity.type
_entity.pdbx_description
1 polymer ?
#
loop_
_entity_poly.entity_id
_entity_poly.type
_entity_poly.pdbx_seq_one_letter_code
_entity_poly.pdbx_strand_id
1 'polypeptide(L)'
;MADESWSDQLSEFKKISEKPSLTTKPFSDTKLSTFSIIPSIAKPSHSTRKMNDVQRLASLQNKESRVMRFLGKVNHFIIVILGVSPSMLSRSPSPIVENKLVGRVHQFQKEVEKTVSCLKDLRVELEQDKEFQFPSLVTSVIDPLIKEIYRLKKAGDTQITPAQQVRESEGYVDWIEKAKKWIELCYHRHTCREAIDQAFISHTYHEFRARIDKDLQVIQDYLNVFMTKLDTNDLVKIELKDLLEQELSQHIFELYLLKDHSPHNSIESLNSWRAEADIARESCFSIALHVIDSHMEELIQPTIFEEGEDPHIVDIHERLSFLEQTIVKFDEIIREFELYPNEEKKKACVMNLSKMEDEAHSLNVNLQLTHDHVARVQHIIASLSAFHNRLH
;
A
#
# COMPACT_ATOMS: atom_id res chain seq x y z
N MET A 1 -17.60 -23.73 33.99
CA MET A 1 -18.34 -22.53 34.40
C MET A 1 -17.58 -21.33 33.87
N ALA A 2 -18.01 -20.56 32.88
CA ALA A 2 -19.15 -20.63 31.98
C ALA A 2 -18.62 -20.23 30.60
N ASP A 3 -18.98 -20.99 29.57
CA ASP A 3 -18.65 -20.74 28.17
C ASP A 3 -19.98 -20.83 27.40
N GLU A 4 -20.79 -19.78 27.51
CA GLU A 4 -22.05 -19.61 26.78
C GLU A 4 -22.24 -18.11 26.53
N SER A 5 -22.01 -17.65 25.28
CA SER A 5 -22.55 -16.36 24.80
C SER A 5 -22.42 -16.13 23.27
N TRP A 6 -21.89 -17.09 22.49
CA TRP A 6 -21.79 -16.92 21.02
C TRP A 6 -22.68 -17.88 20.21
N SER A 7 -23.20 -18.95 20.83
CA SER A 7 -24.08 -19.91 20.16
C SER A 7 -25.50 -19.34 19.97
N ASP A 8 -26.00 -18.53 20.90
CA ASP A 8 -27.40 -18.08 20.89
C ASP A 8 -27.66 -16.98 19.84
N GLN A 9 -26.65 -16.16 19.53
CA GLN A 9 -26.77 -15.11 18.50
C GLN A 9 -26.76 -15.65 17.07
N LEU A 10 -26.20 -16.83 16.83
CA LEU A 10 -26.21 -17.49 15.51
C LEU A 10 -27.51 -18.27 15.24
N SER A 11 -28.25 -18.68 16.27
CA SER A 11 -29.54 -19.36 16.12
C SER A 11 -30.70 -18.44 15.73
N GLU A 12 -30.64 -17.15 16.07
CA GLU A 12 -31.67 -16.18 15.63
C GLU A 12 -31.56 -15.83 14.15
N PHE A 13 -30.35 -15.78 13.59
CA PHE A 13 -30.16 -15.49 12.16
C PHE A 13 -30.56 -16.66 11.23
N LYS A 14 -30.47 -17.91 11.70
CA LYS A 14 -30.89 -19.09 10.91
C LYS A 14 -32.41 -19.25 10.81
N LYS A 15 -33.21 -18.64 11.69
CA LYS A 15 -34.68 -18.75 11.66
C LYS A 15 -35.35 -17.91 10.57
N ILE A 16 -34.62 -16.99 9.93
CA ILE A 16 -35.17 -16.13 8.86
C ILE A 16 -35.04 -16.79 7.47
N SER A 17 -34.27 -17.88 7.34
CA SER A 17 -33.91 -18.45 6.03
C SER A 17 -34.65 -19.74 5.63
N GLU A 18 -35.64 -20.23 6.38
CA GLU A 18 -36.27 -21.53 6.06
C GLU A 18 -37.81 -21.47 5.88
N LYS A 19 -38.21 -21.57 4.59
CA LYS A 19 -39.37 -22.30 3.99
C LYS A 19 -40.33 -21.45 3.12
N PRO A 20 -41.03 -22.06 2.12
CA PRO A 20 -40.54 -23.03 1.13
C PRO A 20 -41.01 -22.69 -0.32
N SER A 21 -40.42 -23.42 -1.26
CA SER A 21 -40.65 -23.50 -2.72
C SER A 21 -42.08 -23.43 -3.26
N LEU A 22 -42.26 -22.79 -4.44
CA LEU A 22 -43.29 -23.13 -5.44
C LEU A 22 -42.79 -22.88 -6.90
N THR A 23 -42.56 -23.99 -7.61
CA THR A 23 -42.86 -24.31 -9.03
C THR A 23 -42.91 -23.26 -10.16
N THR A 24 -41.97 -23.43 -11.12
CA THR A 24 -42.07 -23.51 -12.61
C THR A 24 -42.68 -22.41 -13.51
N LYS A 25 -41.79 -21.78 -14.31
CA LYS A 25 -41.81 -21.44 -15.78
C LYS A 25 -42.79 -20.37 -16.34
N PRO A 26 -42.56 -19.79 -17.55
CA PRO A 26 -41.53 -18.82 -17.97
C PRO A 26 -42.14 -17.57 -18.71
N PHE A 27 -41.29 -16.67 -19.24
CA PHE A 27 -41.49 -15.63 -20.29
C PHE A 27 -41.32 -14.12 -19.96
N SER A 28 -40.49 -13.51 -20.84
CA SER A 28 -40.48 -12.16 -21.45
C SER A 28 -40.20 -10.87 -20.65
N ASP A 29 -39.14 -10.19 -21.12
CA ASP A 29 -38.92 -8.75 -21.33
C ASP A 29 -39.94 -7.75 -20.74
N THR A 30 -39.48 -6.80 -19.89
CA THR A 30 -39.56 -5.34 -20.14
C THR A 30 -38.77 -4.51 -19.10
N LYS A 31 -38.55 -3.24 -19.46
CA LYS A 31 -37.68 -2.19 -18.90
C LYS A 31 -38.10 -1.56 -17.56
N LEU A 32 -37.10 -0.91 -16.92
CA LEU A 32 -37.11 0.37 -16.15
C LEU A 32 -38.17 0.59 -15.05
N SER A 33 -37.70 0.84 -13.81
CA SER A 33 -38.03 2.04 -13.00
C SER A 33 -37.44 1.97 -11.59
N THR A 34 -36.73 3.02 -11.23
CA THR A 34 -36.54 3.62 -9.89
C THR A 34 -37.62 3.32 -8.85
N PHE A 35 -37.22 3.13 -7.58
CA PHE A 35 -37.85 3.78 -6.43
C PHE A 35 -36.89 3.86 -5.22
N SER A 36 -36.75 5.09 -4.72
CA SER A 36 -36.21 5.48 -3.42
C SER A 36 -37.24 5.19 -2.32
N ILE A 37 -36.81 4.61 -1.19
CA ILE A 37 -37.50 4.77 0.11
C ILE A 37 -36.44 4.81 1.22
N ILE A 38 -36.27 6.00 1.81
CA ILE A 38 -35.75 6.21 3.17
C ILE A 38 -36.89 5.93 4.15
N PRO A 39 -36.59 5.44 5.37
CA PRO A 39 -37.09 6.17 6.54
C PRO A 39 -35.97 6.48 7.54
N SER A 40 -36.07 7.70 8.06
CA SER A 40 -35.22 8.32 9.05
C SER A 40 -35.68 7.99 10.48
N ILE A 41 -34.76 8.24 11.43
CA ILE A 41 -34.93 8.50 12.88
C ILE A 41 -34.56 7.34 13.83
N ALA A 42 -33.39 7.47 14.50
CA ALA A 42 -33.30 7.70 15.96
C ALA A 42 -31.86 8.07 16.38
N LYS A 43 -31.70 9.13 17.20
CA LYS A 43 -30.44 9.57 17.81
C LYS A 43 -29.97 8.61 18.93
N PRO A 44 -28.65 8.46 19.16
CA PRO A 44 -28.09 7.48 20.10
C PRO A 44 -27.97 8.01 21.54
N SER A 45 -28.12 7.09 22.49
CA SER A 45 -27.85 7.27 23.92
C SER A 45 -26.37 6.96 24.26
N HIS A 46 -25.90 7.57 25.35
CA HIS A 46 -24.53 7.61 25.90
C HIS A 46 -23.83 6.26 26.22
N SER A 47 -23.63 5.37 25.24
CA SER A 47 -22.97 4.06 25.45
C SER A 47 -21.58 3.94 24.80
N THR A 48 -21.26 4.75 23.79
CA THR A 48 -20.09 4.53 22.92
C THR A 48 -18.73 4.91 23.51
N ARG A 49 -18.68 5.72 24.59
CA ARG A 49 -17.38 6.19 25.13
C ARG A 49 -16.59 5.12 25.89
N LYS A 50 -17.26 4.16 26.54
CA LYS A 50 -16.57 3.07 27.27
C LYS A 50 -16.10 1.94 26.36
N MET A 51 -16.70 1.77 25.19
CA MET A 51 -16.36 0.70 24.25
C MET A 51 -15.06 1.00 23.47
N ASN A 52 -14.80 2.28 23.18
CA ASN A 52 -13.57 2.74 22.52
C ASN A 52 -12.31 2.61 23.42
N ASP A 53 -12.43 2.81 24.73
CA ASP A 53 -11.31 2.65 25.67
C ASP A 53 -10.94 1.16 25.86
N VAL A 54 -11.93 0.27 25.85
CA VAL A 54 -11.71 -1.19 25.93
C VAL A 54 -11.09 -1.71 24.63
N GLN A 55 -11.50 -1.23 23.46
CA GLN A 55 -10.87 -1.58 22.18
C GLN A 55 -9.44 -1.02 22.05
N ARG A 56 -9.17 0.19 22.54
CA ARG A 56 -7.80 0.74 22.59
C ARG A 56 -6.89 -0.08 23.50
N LEU A 57 -7.34 -0.43 24.70
CA LEU A 57 -6.57 -1.26 25.64
C LEU A 57 -6.33 -2.67 25.11
N ALA A 58 -7.32 -3.28 24.46
CA ALA A 58 -7.17 -4.58 23.80
C ALA A 58 -6.17 -4.52 22.63
N SER A 59 -6.16 -3.43 21.86
CA SER A 59 -5.19 -3.23 20.76
C SER A 59 -3.75 -3.04 21.27
N LEU A 60 -3.57 -2.37 22.42
CA LEU A 60 -2.28 -2.17 23.06
C LEU A 60 -1.75 -3.47 23.68
N GLN A 61 -2.60 -4.24 24.38
CA GLN A 61 -2.23 -5.56 24.90
C GLN A 61 -1.87 -6.56 23.80
N ASN A 62 -2.55 -6.48 22.64
CA ASN A 62 -2.24 -7.36 21.50
C ASN A 62 -0.92 -6.94 20.82
N LYS A 63 -0.62 -5.64 20.77
CA LYS A 63 0.69 -5.12 20.31
C LYS A 63 1.82 -5.52 21.25
N GLU A 64 1.67 -5.34 22.56
CA GLU A 64 2.65 -5.78 23.56
C GLU A 64 2.85 -7.30 23.53
N SER A 65 1.77 -8.07 23.38
CA SER A 65 1.86 -9.54 23.25
C SER A 65 2.51 -10.00 21.95
N ARG A 66 2.44 -9.21 20.87
CA ARG A 66 3.17 -9.48 19.62
C ARG A 66 4.65 -9.13 19.76
N VAL A 67 4.97 -8.00 20.39
CA VAL A 67 6.36 -7.58 20.66
C VAL A 67 7.04 -8.55 21.62
N MET A 68 6.37 -9.00 22.69
CA MET A 68 6.93 -9.97 23.63
C MET A 68 7.08 -11.37 23.03
N ARG A 69 6.17 -11.80 22.14
CA ARG A 69 6.35 -13.03 21.36
C ARG A 69 7.49 -12.92 20.35
N PHE A 70 7.67 -11.77 19.72
CA PHE A 70 8.77 -11.48 18.82
C PHE A 70 10.12 -11.50 19.57
N LEU A 71 10.22 -10.76 20.69
CA LEU A 71 11.41 -10.75 21.55
C LEU A 71 11.72 -12.13 22.15
N GLY A 72 10.68 -12.91 22.49
CA GLY A 72 10.84 -14.29 22.96
C GLY A 72 11.40 -15.23 21.87
N LYS A 73 10.93 -15.10 20.62
CA LYS A 73 11.45 -15.86 19.47
C LYS A 73 12.89 -15.47 19.14
N VAL A 74 13.19 -14.18 19.16
CA VAL A 74 14.55 -13.64 18.94
C VAL A 74 15.51 -14.15 20.04
N ASN A 75 15.11 -14.11 21.32
CA ASN A 75 15.93 -14.67 22.40
C ASN A 75 16.12 -16.19 22.29
N HIS A 76 15.09 -16.94 21.89
CA HIS A 76 15.21 -18.39 21.68
C HIS A 76 16.15 -18.71 20.50
N PHE A 77 16.07 -17.96 19.40
CA PHE A 77 16.95 -18.09 18.25
C PHE A 77 18.41 -17.75 18.61
N ILE A 78 18.63 -16.64 19.32
CA ILE A 78 19.96 -16.20 19.77
C ILE A 78 20.61 -17.23 20.71
N ILE A 79 19.85 -17.80 21.65
CA ILE A 79 20.36 -18.76 22.65
C ILE A 79 20.53 -20.16 22.06
N VAL A 80 19.50 -20.69 21.39
CA VAL A 80 19.44 -22.11 20.98
C VAL A 80 20.07 -22.33 19.62
N ILE A 81 19.81 -21.43 18.67
CA ILE A 81 20.34 -21.56 17.33
C ILE A 81 21.72 -20.93 17.29
N LEU A 82 21.91 -19.65 17.60
CA LEU A 82 23.24 -19.03 17.47
C LEU A 82 24.23 -19.41 18.60
N GLY A 83 23.75 -19.92 19.73
CA GLY A 83 24.60 -20.26 20.89
C GLY A 83 25.18 -19.03 21.59
N VAL A 84 24.51 -17.87 21.45
CA VAL A 84 24.95 -16.58 21.98
C VAL A 84 24.01 -16.16 23.11
N SER A 85 24.56 -15.70 24.24
CA SER A 85 23.74 -15.20 25.36
C SER A 85 23.24 -13.78 25.04
N PRO A 86 21.97 -13.42 25.30
CA PRO A 86 21.42 -12.08 25.06
C PRO A 86 22.19 -10.96 25.77
N SER A 87 22.85 -11.27 26.90
CA SER A 87 23.74 -10.36 27.61
C SER A 87 24.99 -9.94 26.82
N MET A 88 25.34 -10.66 25.74
CA MET A 88 26.50 -10.37 24.89
C MET A 88 26.23 -9.38 23.75
N LEU A 89 24.96 -8.99 23.52
CA LEU A 89 24.58 -8.03 22.47
C LEU A 89 24.47 -6.58 22.96
N SER A 90 24.57 -6.35 24.28
CA SER A 90 24.48 -5.01 24.91
C SER A 90 25.84 -4.31 25.08
N ARG A 91 26.94 -5.00 24.79
CA ARG A 91 28.31 -4.45 24.78
C ARG A 91 28.86 -4.61 23.37
N SER A 92 29.73 -3.69 22.93
CA SER A 92 30.40 -3.78 21.64
C SER A 92 30.92 -5.21 21.43
N PRO A 93 30.48 -5.91 20.36
CA PRO A 93 30.74 -7.33 20.23
C PRO A 93 32.24 -7.56 20.12
N SER A 94 32.78 -8.43 20.98
CA SER A 94 34.18 -8.82 20.88
C SER A 94 34.44 -9.49 19.52
N PRO A 95 35.61 -9.31 18.91
CA PRO A 95 35.93 -9.89 17.58
C PRO A 95 35.78 -11.42 17.52
N ILE A 96 35.83 -12.12 18.65
CA ILE A 96 35.60 -13.56 18.74
C ILE A 96 34.12 -13.93 18.47
N VAL A 97 33.18 -13.08 18.88
CA VAL A 97 31.73 -13.29 18.68
C VAL A 97 31.35 -12.97 17.24
N GLU A 98 31.90 -11.90 16.66
CA GLU A 98 31.73 -11.58 15.25
C GLU A 98 32.25 -12.70 14.35
N ASN A 99 33.45 -13.22 14.62
CA ASN A 99 34.02 -14.33 13.85
C ASN A 99 33.18 -15.62 13.92
N LYS A 100 32.54 -15.92 15.06
CA LYS A 100 31.64 -17.07 15.19
C LYS A 100 30.32 -16.88 14.44
N LEU A 101 29.75 -15.67 14.48
CA LEU A 101 28.53 -15.33 13.73
C LEU A 101 28.77 -15.39 12.22
N VAL A 102 29.87 -14.80 11.74
CA VAL A 102 30.28 -14.87 10.34
C VAL A 102 30.48 -16.31 9.88
N GLY A 103 31.16 -17.15 10.68
CA GLY A 103 31.32 -18.58 10.38
C GLY A 103 30.00 -19.34 10.26
N ARG A 104 29.00 -18.97 11.07
CA ARG A 104 27.68 -19.59 11.05
C ARG A 104 26.80 -19.09 9.91
N VAL A 105 26.84 -17.80 9.59
CA VAL A 105 26.21 -17.25 8.37
C VAL A 105 26.78 -17.95 7.13
N HIS A 106 28.09 -18.15 7.08
CA HIS A 106 28.74 -18.87 5.98
C HIS A 106 28.30 -20.35 5.88
N GLN A 107 28.05 -21.01 7.02
CA GLN A 107 27.48 -22.36 7.03
C GLN A 107 26.05 -22.37 6.45
N PHE A 108 25.20 -21.42 6.85
CA PHE A 108 23.86 -21.29 6.30
C PHE A 108 23.88 -20.95 4.81
N GLN A 109 24.80 -20.11 4.35
CA GLN A 109 24.99 -19.84 2.92
C GLN A 109 25.32 -21.10 2.11
N LYS A 110 26.21 -21.97 2.63
CA LYS A 110 26.51 -23.26 2.01
C LYS A 110 25.30 -24.19 1.97
N GLU A 111 24.51 -24.20 3.03
CA GLU A 111 23.30 -25.00 3.09
C GLU A 111 22.23 -24.48 2.12
N VAL A 112 22.05 -23.17 2.06
CA VAL A 112 21.24 -22.48 1.05
C VAL A 112 21.64 -22.91 -0.35
N GLU A 113 22.94 -22.90 -0.68
CA GLU A 113 23.41 -23.28 -2.02
C GLU A 113 23.06 -24.72 -2.38
N LYS A 114 23.22 -25.65 -1.42
CA LYS A 114 22.80 -27.04 -1.59
C LYS A 114 21.29 -27.14 -1.82
N THR A 115 20.49 -26.49 -0.99
CA THR A 115 19.03 -26.50 -1.10
C THR A 115 18.56 -25.87 -2.42
N VAL A 116 19.20 -24.79 -2.89
CA VAL A 116 18.93 -24.21 -4.21
C VAL A 116 19.26 -25.18 -5.33
N SER A 117 20.38 -25.91 -5.25
CA SER A 117 20.70 -26.95 -6.23
C SER A 117 19.60 -28.00 -6.27
N CYS A 118 19.19 -28.53 -5.11
CA CYS A 118 18.11 -29.51 -5.02
C CYS A 118 16.79 -28.97 -5.59
N LEU A 119 16.43 -27.71 -5.34
CA LEU A 119 15.22 -27.09 -5.93
C LEU A 119 15.31 -26.98 -7.46
N LYS A 120 16.50 -26.68 -8.01
CA LYS A 120 16.70 -26.60 -9.47
C LYS A 120 16.64 -27.99 -10.11
N ASP A 121 17.23 -28.99 -9.48
CA ASP A 121 17.18 -30.37 -9.96
C ASP A 121 15.74 -30.88 -9.91
N LEU A 122 15.05 -30.67 -8.78
CA LEU A 122 13.64 -30.99 -8.61
C LEU A 122 12.76 -30.30 -9.65
N ARG A 123 12.99 -29.01 -9.93
CA ARG A 123 12.27 -28.27 -10.97
C ARG A 123 12.37 -28.98 -12.33
N VAL A 124 13.58 -29.38 -12.73
CA VAL A 124 13.81 -30.08 -14.01
C VAL A 124 13.12 -31.44 -14.00
N GLU A 125 13.20 -32.20 -12.90
CA GLU A 125 12.50 -33.48 -12.76
C GLU A 125 10.98 -33.33 -12.90
N LEU A 126 10.39 -32.35 -12.21
CA LEU A 126 8.95 -32.10 -12.25
C LEU A 126 8.46 -31.62 -13.63
N GLU A 127 9.27 -30.87 -14.38
CA GLU A 127 8.95 -30.44 -15.74
C GLU A 127 9.02 -31.59 -16.76
N GLN A 128 9.84 -32.62 -16.51
CA GLN A 128 10.00 -33.78 -17.40
C GLN A 128 9.04 -34.93 -17.08
N ASP A 129 8.48 -34.95 -15.88
CA ASP A 129 7.56 -35.97 -15.39
C ASP A 129 6.17 -35.83 -16.05
N LYS A 130 5.94 -36.61 -17.12
CA LYS A 130 4.68 -36.59 -17.88
C LYS A 130 3.48 -37.10 -17.09
N GLU A 131 3.72 -37.90 -16.04
CA GLU A 131 2.67 -38.43 -15.17
C GLU A 131 2.31 -37.43 -14.06
N PHE A 132 3.27 -36.59 -13.66
CA PHE A 132 3.09 -35.55 -12.65
C PHE A 132 2.62 -34.22 -13.27
N GLN A 133 1.32 -34.10 -13.52
CA GLN A 133 0.70 -32.91 -14.12
C GLN A 133 0.52 -31.74 -13.14
N PHE A 134 1.59 -31.26 -12.51
CA PHE A 134 1.57 -30.03 -11.69
C PHE A 134 2.53 -28.93 -12.18
N PRO A 135 2.40 -28.42 -13.42
CA PRO A 135 3.12 -27.22 -13.86
C PRO A 135 2.87 -26.01 -12.93
N SER A 136 1.70 -25.95 -12.30
CA SER A 136 1.33 -24.92 -11.33
C SER A 136 2.16 -24.97 -10.05
N LEU A 137 2.60 -26.16 -9.60
CA LEU A 137 3.47 -26.31 -8.42
C LEU A 137 4.86 -25.72 -8.69
N VAL A 138 5.41 -25.97 -9.88
CA VAL A 138 6.70 -25.40 -10.29
C VAL A 138 6.62 -23.88 -10.32
N THR A 139 5.62 -23.34 -11.03
CA THR A 139 5.49 -21.89 -11.23
C THR A 139 5.06 -21.13 -9.98
N SER A 140 4.25 -21.74 -9.11
CA SER A 140 3.68 -21.08 -7.92
C SER A 140 4.44 -21.34 -6.62
N VAL A 141 5.31 -22.35 -6.56
CA VAL A 141 6.04 -22.70 -5.33
C VAL A 141 7.55 -22.74 -5.55
N ILE A 142 8.02 -23.58 -6.48
CA ILE A 142 9.46 -23.83 -6.66
C ILE A 142 10.16 -22.58 -7.21
N ASP A 143 9.65 -21.99 -8.29
CA ASP A 143 10.22 -20.78 -8.88
C ASP A 143 10.23 -19.58 -7.90
N PRO A 144 9.14 -19.29 -7.16
CA PRO A 144 9.15 -18.29 -6.11
C PRO A 144 10.18 -18.54 -5.01
N LEU A 145 10.35 -19.78 -4.54
CA LEU A 145 11.38 -20.11 -3.54
C LEU A 145 12.79 -19.80 -4.05
N ILE A 146 13.09 -20.15 -5.30
CA ILE A 146 14.39 -19.83 -5.93
C ILE A 146 14.55 -18.30 -6.07
N LYS A 147 13.50 -17.55 -6.40
CA LYS A 147 13.56 -16.08 -6.49
C LYS A 147 13.73 -15.41 -5.12
N GLU A 148 13.05 -15.91 -4.09
CA GLU A 148 13.09 -15.40 -2.72
C GLU A 148 14.52 -15.38 -2.17
N ILE A 149 15.28 -16.46 -2.39
CA ILE A 149 16.65 -16.53 -1.89
C ILE A 149 17.63 -15.62 -2.61
N TYR A 150 17.43 -15.33 -3.91
CA TYR A 150 18.25 -14.32 -4.60
C TYR A 150 18.01 -12.92 -4.03
N ARG A 151 16.79 -12.61 -3.59
CA ARG A 151 16.50 -11.34 -2.90
C ARG A 151 17.19 -11.26 -1.55
N LEU A 152 17.14 -12.35 -0.77
CA LEU A 152 17.84 -12.45 0.52
C LEU A 152 19.37 -12.30 0.35
N LYS A 153 19.96 -12.88 -0.69
CA LYS A 153 21.39 -12.71 -1.01
C LYS A 153 21.74 -11.27 -1.40
N LYS A 154 20.91 -10.60 -2.21
CA LYS A 154 21.15 -9.21 -2.65
C LYS A 154 21.08 -8.18 -1.52
N ALA A 155 20.30 -8.45 -0.47
CA ALA A 155 20.19 -7.55 0.69
C ALA A 155 21.45 -7.53 1.57
N GLY A 156 22.30 -8.57 1.50
CA GLY A 156 23.47 -8.75 2.37
C GLY A 156 24.79 -8.17 1.86
N ASP A 157 24.83 -7.53 0.68
CA ASP A 157 26.08 -6.99 0.08
C ASP A 157 26.51 -5.62 0.66
N THR A 158 25.84 -5.11 1.70
CA THR A 158 26.14 -3.80 2.32
C THR A 158 26.85 -4.04 3.66
N GLN A 159 27.75 -3.15 4.13
CA GLN A 159 28.49 -3.31 5.39
C GLN A 159 27.60 -3.86 6.54
N ILE A 160 27.78 -5.14 6.86
CA ILE A 160 26.80 -5.90 7.64
C ILE A 160 27.09 -5.70 9.13
N THR A 161 26.24 -4.93 9.80
CA THR A 161 26.25 -4.85 11.26
C THR A 161 25.91 -6.22 11.87
N PRO A 162 26.37 -6.56 13.09
CA PRO A 162 26.02 -7.82 13.75
C PRO A 162 24.51 -8.07 13.86
N ALA A 163 23.70 -7.01 14.02
CA ALA A 163 22.24 -7.09 14.03
C ALA A 163 21.63 -7.38 12.63
N GLN A 164 22.29 -6.98 11.55
CA GLN A 164 21.91 -7.40 10.19
C GLN A 164 22.31 -8.85 9.93
N GLN A 165 23.49 -9.28 10.38
CA GLN A 165 23.94 -10.69 10.26
C GLN A 165 22.96 -11.67 10.94
N VAL A 166 22.45 -11.32 12.11
CA VAL A 166 21.43 -12.14 12.81
C VAL A 166 20.14 -12.22 12.00
N ARG A 167 19.61 -11.09 11.52
CA ARG A 167 18.39 -11.06 10.70
C ARG A 167 18.54 -11.82 9.38
N GLU A 168 19.68 -11.71 8.73
CA GLU A 168 19.99 -12.49 7.52
C GLU A 168 20.04 -13.99 7.83
N SER A 169 20.65 -14.37 8.96
CA SER A 169 20.69 -15.77 9.38
C SER A 169 19.31 -16.35 9.68
N GLU A 170 18.42 -15.58 10.32
CA GLU A 170 17.02 -15.96 10.54
C GLU A 170 16.30 -16.16 9.21
N GLY A 171 16.46 -15.22 8.27
CA GLY A 171 15.88 -15.31 6.93
C GLY A 171 16.36 -16.54 6.15
N TYR A 172 17.65 -16.90 6.27
CA TYR A 172 18.17 -18.13 5.66
C TYR A 172 17.61 -19.39 6.30
N VAL A 173 17.51 -19.46 7.63
CA VAL A 173 16.96 -20.63 8.33
C VAL A 173 15.50 -20.85 7.94
N ASP A 174 14.67 -19.81 8.01
CA ASP A 174 13.26 -19.88 7.66
C ASP A 174 13.06 -20.32 6.20
N TRP A 175 13.87 -19.78 5.29
CA TRP A 175 13.84 -20.16 3.88
C TRP A 175 14.29 -21.62 3.67
N ILE A 176 15.38 -22.06 4.30
CA ILE A 176 15.89 -23.44 4.18
C ILE A 176 14.81 -24.42 4.67
N GLU A 177 14.19 -24.16 5.82
CA GLU A 177 13.14 -25.03 6.36
C GLU A 177 11.94 -25.13 5.42
N LYS A 178 11.48 -23.99 4.90
CA LYS A 178 10.39 -23.92 3.93
C LYS A 178 10.73 -24.72 2.66
N ALA A 179 11.92 -24.51 2.11
CA ALA A 179 12.37 -25.18 0.90
C ALA A 179 12.52 -26.70 1.09
N LYS A 180 13.12 -27.14 2.20
CA LYS A 180 13.28 -28.57 2.51
C LYS A 180 11.95 -29.31 2.63
N LYS A 181 10.95 -28.71 3.27
CA LYS A 181 9.60 -29.30 3.36
C LYS A 181 9.01 -29.57 1.98
N TRP A 182 9.12 -28.60 1.06
CA TRP A 182 8.65 -28.78 -0.32
C TRP A 182 9.45 -29.82 -1.09
N ILE A 183 10.77 -29.82 -0.94
CA ILE A 183 11.65 -30.84 -1.54
C ILE A 183 11.24 -32.24 -1.08
N GLU A 184 11.09 -32.44 0.23
CA GLU A 184 10.69 -33.73 0.83
C GLU A 184 9.31 -34.19 0.31
N LEU A 185 8.32 -33.29 0.33
CA LEU A 185 6.99 -33.57 -0.21
C LEU A 185 7.05 -34.01 -1.67
N CYS A 186 7.80 -33.30 -2.52
CA CYS A 186 7.88 -33.60 -3.95
C CYS A 186 8.72 -34.86 -4.26
N TYR A 187 9.68 -35.23 -3.41
CA TYR A 187 10.38 -36.51 -3.54
C TYR A 187 9.47 -37.70 -3.23
N HIS A 188 8.48 -37.53 -2.36
CA HIS A 188 7.48 -38.55 -2.04
C HIS A 188 6.22 -38.52 -2.94
N ARG A 189 6.29 -37.82 -4.08
CA ARG A 189 5.14 -37.59 -4.98
C ARG A 189 4.42 -38.83 -5.48
N HIS A 190 5.16 -39.90 -5.74
CA HIS A 190 4.61 -41.17 -6.24
C HIS A 190 3.88 -41.96 -5.15
N THR A 191 4.09 -41.62 -3.87
CA THR A 191 3.54 -42.34 -2.73
C THR A 191 2.46 -41.54 -1.99
N CYS A 192 2.49 -40.21 -2.09
CA CYS A 192 1.64 -39.32 -1.30
C CYS A 192 1.05 -38.16 -2.11
N ARG A 193 0.49 -38.46 -3.30
CA ARG A 193 -0.11 -37.44 -4.18
C ARG A 193 -1.15 -36.55 -3.49
N GLU A 194 -2.09 -37.15 -2.76
CA GLU A 194 -3.13 -36.40 -2.02
C GLU A 194 -2.54 -35.44 -0.99
N ALA A 195 -1.43 -35.81 -0.33
CA ALA A 195 -0.75 -34.94 0.62
C ALA A 195 -0.10 -33.73 -0.06
N ILE A 196 0.48 -33.92 -1.26
CA ILE A 196 0.97 -32.82 -2.08
C ILE A 196 -0.19 -31.92 -2.48
N ASP A 197 -1.32 -32.50 -2.89
CA ASP A 197 -2.46 -31.75 -3.37
C ASP A 197 -3.02 -30.83 -2.28
N GLN A 198 -3.20 -31.37 -1.08
CA GLN A 198 -3.63 -30.62 0.10
C GLN A 198 -2.61 -29.56 0.51
N ALA A 199 -1.30 -29.88 0.50
CA ALA A 199 -0.26 -28.92 0.81
C ALA A 199 -0.24 -27.75 -0.19
N PHE A 200 -0.45 -28.02 -1.48
CA PHE A 200 -0.50 -27.02 -2.53
C PHE A 200 -1.74 -26.12 -2.44
N ILE A 201 -2.91 -26.70 -2.20
CA ILE A 201 -4.16 -25.96 -1.96
C ILE A 201 -4.01 -25.06 -0.73
N SER A 202 -3.55 -25.61 0.39
CA SER A 202 -3.33 -24.86 1.64
C SER A 202 -2.34 -23.73 1.44
N HIS A 203 -1.22 -23.97 0.78
CA HIS A 203 -0.22 -22.95 0.48
C HIS A 203 -0.80 -21.81 -0.37
N THR A 204 -1.48 -22.14 -1.46
CA THR A 204 -2.09 -21.15 -2.37
C THR A 204 -3.11 -20.29 -1.63
N TYR A 205 -3.95 -20.90 -0.80
CA TYR A 205 -4.93 -20.20 0.02
C TYR A 205 -4.27 -19.30 1.08
N HIS A 206 -3.22 -19.78 1.75
CA HIS A 206 -2.46 -18.96 2.70
C HIS A 206 -1.78 -17.76 2.04
N GLU A 207 -1.20 -17.93 0.86
CA GLU A 207 -0.63 -16.80 0.10
C GLU A 207 -1.69 -15.79 -0.33
N PHE A 208 -2.87 -16.27 -0.74
CA PHE A 208 -3.99 -15.39 -1.08
C PHE A 208 -4.45 -14.58 0.15
N ARG A 209 -4.64 -15.24 1.30
CA ARG A 209 -4.99 -14.56 2.56
C ARG A 209 -3.95 -13.53 2.98
N ALA A 210 -2.66 -13.85 2.85
CA ALA A 210 -1.57 -12.93 3.15
C ALA A 210 -1.56 -11.70 2.22
N ARG A 211 -1.96 -11.85 0.96
CA ARG A 211 -2.16 -10.73 0.03
C ARG A 211 -3.29 -9.82 0.49
N ILE A 212 -4.44 -10.38 0.89
CA ILE A 212 -5.55 -9.58 1.44
C ILE A 212 -5.12 -8.83 2.71
N ASP A 213 -4.39 -9.49 3.63
CA ASP A 213 -3.89 -8.83 4.85
C ASP A 213 -2.98 -7.63 4.50
N LYS A 214 -2.17 -7.75 3.44
CA LYS A 214 -1.34 -6.66 2.95
C LYS A 214 -2.18 -5.54 2.33
N ASP A 215 -3.20 -5.88 1.54
CA ASP A 215 -4.09 -4.90 0.91
C ASP A 215 -4.83 -4.07 1.95
N LEU A 216 -5.38 -4.72 2.99
CA LEU A 216 -6.01 -4.06 4.13
C LEU A 216 -5.04 -3.13 4.87
N GLN A 217 -3.79 -3.58 5.06
CA GLN A 217 -2.75 -2.75 5.67
C GLN A 217 -2.44 -1.53 4.80
N VAL A 218 -2.34 -1.68 3.48
CA VAL A 218 -2.10 -0.58 2.55
C VAL A 218 -3.24 0.43 2.59
N ILE A 219 -4.50 0.00 2.56
CA ILE A 219 -5.67 0.90 2.68
C ILE A 219 -5.56 1.70 3.99
N GLN A 220 -5.28 1.02 5.10
CA GLN A 220 -5.18 1.67 6.40
C GLN A 220 -4.00 2.65 6.47
N ASP A 221 -2.83 2.27 5.96
CA ASP A 221 -1.66 3.14 5.93
C ASP A 221 -1.87 4.34 5.01
N TYR A 222 -2.52 4.14 3.86
CA TYR A 222 -2.86 5.19 2.92
C TYR A 222 -3.83 6.21 3.54
N LEU A 223 -4.90 5.73 4.18
CA LEU A 223 -5.83 6.57 4.94
C LEU A 223 -5.10 7.34 6.06
N ASN A 224 -4.25 6.68 6.85
CA ASN A 224 -3.50 7.35 7.91
C ASN A 224 -2.59 8.45 7.37
N VAL A 225 -1.88 8.18 6.26
CA VAL A 225 -1.02 9.17 5.60
C VAL A 225 -1.84 10.35 5.09
N PHE A 226 -2.99 10.09 4.45
CA PHE A 226 -3.92 11.12 3.99
C PHE A 226 -4.39 12.00 5.16
N MET A 227 -4.90 11.41 6.24
CA MET A 227 -5.38 12.13 7.43
C MET A 227 -4.28 12.93 8.13
N THR A 228 -3.04 12.43 8.12
CA THR A 228 -1.89 13.11 8.73
C THR A 228 -1.43 14.31 7.91
N LYS A 229 -1.53 14.22 6.58
CA LYS A 229 -1.14 15.29 5.65
C LYS A 229 -2.20 16.38 5.50
N LEU A 230 -3.44 16.10 5.85
CA LEU A 230 -4.53 17.06 5.78
C LEU A 230 -4.24 18.22 6.75
N ASP A 231 -4.09 19.44 6.25
CA ASP A 231 -3.87 20.63 7.07
C ASP A 231 -5.22 21.26 7.43
N THR A 232 -5.97 20.56 8.28
CA THR A 232 -7.29 21.00 8.75
C THR A 232 -7.44 20.73 10.24
N ASN A 233 -8.44 21.37 10.85
CA ASN A 233 -8.80 21.19 12.25
C ASN A 233 -9.14 19.72 12.55
N ASP A 234 -8.73 19.24 13.72
CA ASP A 234 -9.00 17.89 14.23
C ASP A 234 -10.49 17.50 14.18
N LEU A 235 -11.42 18.45 14.33
CA LEU A 235 -12.85 18.14 14.23
C LEU A 235 -13.25 17.72 12.80
N VAL A 236 -12.75 18.42 11.78
CA VAL A 236 -12.98 18.10 10.37
C VAL A 236 -12.31 16.78 10.01
N LYS A 237 -11.12 16.51 10.56
CA LYS A 237 -10.44 15.21 10.43
C LYS A 237 -11.28 14.08 11.02
N ILE A 238 -11.91 14.28 12.17
CA ILE A 238 -12.75 13.25 12.79
C ILE A 238 -13.99 12.99 11.91
N GLU A 239 -14.69 14.03 11.47
CA GLU A 239 -15.87 13.90 10.62
C GLU A 239 -15.57 13.22 9.28
N LEU A 240 -14.46 13.60 8.64
CA LEU A 240 -14.00 12.99 7.40
C LEU A 240 -13.59 11.53 7.60
N LYS A 241 -12.93 11.22 8.71
CA LYS A 241 -12.55 9.85 9.04
C LYS A 241 -13.76 8.96 9.23
N ASP A 242 -14.79 9.45 9.91
CA ASP A 242 -16.04 8.72 10.12
C ASP A 242 -16.78 8.49 8.80
N LEU A 243 -16.81 9.49 7.90
CA LEU A 243 -17.36 9.38 6.56
C LEU A 243 -16.62 8.33 5.72
N LEU A 244 -15.29 8.43 5.67
CA LEU A 244 -14.44 7.48 4.94
C LEU A 244 -14.56 6.07 5.52
N GLU A 245 -14.60 5.91 6.84
CA GLU A 245 -14.82 4.59 7.45
C GLU A 245 -16.18 4.00 7.05
N GLN A 246 -17.23 4.83 6.94
CA GLN A 246 -18.55 4.39 6.48
C GLN A 246 -18.51 3.95 5.01
N GLU A 247 -17.91 4.73 4.12
CA GLU A 247 -17.85 4.41 2.69
C GLU A 247 -16.93 3.22 2.38
N LEU A 248 -15.81 3.09 3.11
CA LEU A 248 -14.88 1.98 2.97
C LEU A 248 -15.40 0.69 3.61
N SER A 249 -16.35 0.76 4.53
CA SER A 249 -16.79 -0.37 5.36
C SER A 249 -17.19 -1.59 4.54
N GLN A 250 -17.94 -1.38 3.45
CA GLN A 250 -18.40 -2.46 2.58
C GLN A 250 -17.23 -3.16 1.89
N HIS A 251 -16.31 -2.42 1.31
CA HIS A 251 -15.18 -2.99 0.56
C HIS A 251 -14.16 -3.68 1.48
N ILE A 252 -13.92 -3.11 2.67
CA ILE A 252 -13.12 -3.76 3.70
C ILE A 252 -13.78 -5.07 4.14
N PHE A 253 -15.10 -5.06 4.35
CA PHE A 253 -15.85 -6.26 4.72
C PHE A 253 -15.79 -7.35 3.63
N GLU A 254 -15.96 -6.97 2.37
CA GLU A 254 -15.84 -7.88 1.21
C GLU A 254 -14.43 -8.50 1.12
N LEU A 255 -13.37 -7.71 1.35
CA LEU A 255 -12.00 -8.23 1.45
C LEU A 255 -11.87 -9.25 2.61
N TYR A 256 -12.48 -9.00 3.77
CA TYR A 256 -12.49 -9.96 4.86
C TYR A 256 -13.24 -11.25 4.50
N LEU A 257 -14.39 -11.15 3.82
CA LEU A 257 -15.15 -12.33 3.39
C LEU A 257 -14.36 -13.22 2.41
N LEU A 258 -13.58 -12.62 1.52
CA LEU A 258 -12.69 -13.36 0.61
C LEU A 258 -11.65 -14.20 1.36
N LYS A 259 -11.25 -13.80 2.58
CA LYS A 259 -10.33 -14.60 3.40
C LYS A 259 -10.97 -15.88 3.87
N ASP A 260 -12.28 -15.92 4.07
CA ASP A 260 -12.98 -17.11 4.59
C ASP A 260 -13.49 -18.03 3.48
N HIS A 261 -13.39 -17.59 2.22
CA HIS A 261 -13.75 -18.38 1.04
C HIS A 261 -12.63 -19.35 0.66
N SER A 262 -12.56 -20.51 1.32
CA SER A 262 -11.60 -21.56 0.98
C SER A 262 -11.90 -22.15 -0.41
N PRO A 263 -10.87 -22.46 -1.23
CA PRO A 263 -11.06 -23.22 -2.45
C PRO A 263 -11.70 -24.59 -2.16
N HIS A 264 -12.49 -25.09 -3.12
CA HIS A 264 -12.94 -26.48 -3.10
C HIS A 264 -11.75 -27.43 -3.29
N ASN A 265 -11.88 -28.66 -2.78
CA ASN A 265 -10.79 -29.61 -2.49
C ASN A 265 -9.98 -30.14 -3.70
N SER A 266 -10.13 -29.59 -4.92
CA SER A 266 -9.43 -30.09 -6.11
C SER A 266 -8.52 -29.04 -6.75
N ILE A 267 -7.35 -29.48 -7.21
CA ILE A 267 -6.36 -28.60 -7.85
C ILE A 267 -6.86 -28.07 -9.19
N GLU A 268 -7.68 -28.83 -9.91
CA GLU A 268 -8.27 -28.41 -11.18
C GLU A 268 -9.15 -27.17 -11.00
N SER A 269 -9.83 -27.06 -9.85
CA SER A 269 -10.68 -25.91 -9.51
C SER A 269 -9.91 -24.76 -8.85
N LEU A 270 -8.71 -25.03 -8.30
CA LEU A 270 -7.91 -24.07 -7.54
C LEU A 270 -7.48 -22.86 -8.38
N ASN A 271 -7.08 -23.09 -9.64
CA ASN A 271 -6.66 -22.00 -10.53
C ASN A 271 -7.84 -21.08 -10.90
N SER A 272 -9.00 -21.66 -11.19
CA SER A 272 -10.22 -20.89 -11.49
C SER A 272 -10.69 -20.11 -10.28
N TRP A 273 -10.76 -20.77 -9.11
CA TRP A 273 -11.06 -20.10 -7.84
C TRP A 273 -10.10 -18.94 -7.57
N ARG A 274 -8.78 -19.16 -7.74
CA ARG A 274 -7.78 -18.13 -7.51
C ARG A 274 -7.97 -16.93 -8.44
N ALA A 275 -8.26 -17.16 -9.71
CA ALA A 275 -8.50 -16.10 -10.68
C ALA A 275 -9.74 -15.28 -10.33
N GLU A 276 -10.85 -15.94 -10.00
CA GLU A 276 -12.09 -15.27 -9.58
C GLU A 276 -11.89 -14.47 -8.28
N ALA A 277 -11.23 -15.06 -7.29
CA ALA A 277 -10.93 -14.42 -6.02
C ALA A 277 -9.96 -13.24 -6.17
N ASP A 278 -8.97 -13.34 -7.07
CA ASP A 278 -8.04 -12.25 -7.36
C ASP A 278 -8.74 -11.08 -8.08
N ILE A 279 -9.70 -11.34 -8.99
CA ILE A 279 -10.53 -10.29 -9.62
C ILE A 279 -11.38 -9.57 -8.57
N ALA A 280 -12.06 -10.33 -7.70
CA ALA A 280 -12.89 -9.75 -6.64
C ALA A 280 -12.05 -8.92 -5.66
N ARG A 281 -10.89 -9.45 -5.24
CA ARG A 281 -9.93 -8.76 -4.38
C ARG A 281 -9.46 -7.44 -5.01
N GLU A 282 -9.02 -7.48 -6.27
CA GLU A 282 -8.50 -6.31 -6.97
C GLU A 282 -9.57 -5.23 -7.15
N SER A 283 -10.80 -5.63 -7.46
CA SER A 283 -11.95 -4.71 -7.54
C SER A 283 -12.19 -4.01 -6.19
N CYS A 284 -12.32 -4.78 -5.09
CA CYS A 284 -12.56 -4.20 -3.76
C CYS A 284 -11.42 -3.28 -3.31
N PHE A 285 -10.17 -3.72 -3.52
CA PHE A 285 -9.00 -2.93 -3.17
C PHE A 285 -8.92 -1.62 -3.97
N SER A 286 -9.14 -1.68 -5.28
CA SER A 286 -9.07 -0.50 -6.15
C SER A 286 -10.18 0.49 -5.85
N ILE A 287 -11.41 0.01 -5.61
CA ILE A 287 -12.51 0.90 -5.23
C ILE A 287 -12.24 1.55 -3.87
N ALA A 288 -11.72 0.79 -2.90
CA ALA A 288 -11.36 1.35 -1.59
C ALA A 288 -10.31 2.47 -1.70
N LEU A 289 -9.28 2.30 -2.52
CA LEU A 289 -8.30 3.37 -2.76
C LEU A 289 -8.94 4.56 -3.49
N HIS A 290 -9.78 4.30 -4.49
CA HIS A 290 -10.45 5.36 -5.24
C HIS A 290 -11.37 6.22 -4.37
N VAL A 291 -12.07 5.63 -3.39
CA VAL A 291 -12.86 6.38 -2.41
C VAL A 291 -11.96 7.32 -1.60
N ILE A 292 -10.80 6.85 -1.14
CA ILE A 292 -9.86 7.72 -0.42
C ILE A 292 -9.36 8.84 -1.35
N ASP A 293 -9.01 8.51 -2.59
CA ASP A 293 -8.52 9.48 -3.57
C ASP A 293 -9.58 10.50 -3.96
N SER A 294 -10.86 10.13 -4.12
CA SER A 294 -11.92 11.07 -4.47
C SER A 294 -12.13 12.10 -3.38
N HIS A 295 -12.16 11.68 -2.11
CA HIS A 295 -12.25 12.60 -0.97
C HIS A 295 -10.98 13.43 -0.82
N MET A 296 -9.82 12.86 -1.13
CA MET A 296 -8.57 13.60 -1.18
C MET A 296 -8.62 14.69 -2.25
N GLU A 297 -9.07 14.40 -3.46
CA GLU A 297 -9.20 15.36 -4.55
C GLU A 297 -10.30 16.40 -4.29
N GLU A 298 -11.38 16.04 -3.60
CA GLU A 298 -12.44 16.98 -3.20
C GLU A 298 -11.97 17.99 -2.14
N LEU A 299 -11.12 17.56 -1.21
CA LEU A 299 -10.55 18.42 -0.17
C LEU A 299 -9.28 19.16 -0.62
N ILE A 300 -8.54 18.58 -1.58
CA ILE A 300 -7.37 19.16 -2.26
C ILE A 300 -7.79 19.78 -3.60
N GLN A 301 -9.10 20.03 -3.83
CA GLN A 301 -9.45 21.00 -4.85
C GLN A 301 -8.73 22.30 -4.49
N PRO A 302 -8.16 23.02 -5.47
CA PRO A 302 -7.52 24.30 -5.23
C PRO A 302 -8.62 25.28 -4.82
N THR A 303 -9.01 25.18 -3.56
CA THR A 303 -9.74 26.20 -2.85
C THR A 303 -8.70 27.27 -2.67
N ILE A 304 -8.70 28.18 -3.63
CA ILE A 304 -7.99 29.43 -3.58
C ILE A 304 -8.30 30.04 -2.21
N PHE A 305 -7.26 30.12 -1.38
CA PHE A 305 -7.12 30.81 -0.09
C PHE A 305 -7.38 30.05 1.22
N GLU A 306 -6.37 30.23 2.09
CA GLU A 306 -6.41 30.38 3.55
C GLU A 306 -6.32 29.11 4.42
N GLU A 307 -5.08 28.72 4.74
CA GLU A 307 -4.45 28.92 6.07
C GLU A 307 -3.30 27.90 6.24
N GLY A 308 -2.05 28.34 6.08
CA GLY A 308 -0.86 27.52 6.38
C GLY A 308 0.34 27.65 5.44
N GLU A 309 0.30 28.51 4.41
CA GLU A 309 1.45 28.67 3.53
C GLU A 309 2.64 29.30 4.28
N ASP A 310 3.82 28.68 4.09
CA ASP A 310 5.11 29.31 4.34
C ASP A 310 5.05 30.75 3.77
N PRO A 311 5.30 31.80 4.58
CA PRO A 311 5.17 33.19 4.11
C PRO A 311 5.99 33.47 2.85
N HIS A 312 7.01 32.66 2.57
CA HIS A 312 7.76 32.72 1.32
C HIS A 312 6.98 32.21 0.08
N ILE A 313 6.12 31.20 0.23
CA ILE A 313 5.27 30.68 -0.85
C ILE A 313 4.13 31.65 -1.16
N VAL A 314 3.53 32.27 -0.14
CA VAL A 314 2.53 33.34 -0.31
C VAL A 314 3.13 34.50 -1.12
N ASP A 315 4.32 34.97 -0.74
CA ASP A 315 5.04 36.04 -1.46
C ASP A 315 5.30 35.65 -2.93
N ILE A 316 5.73 34.41 -3.18
CA ILE A 316 5.93 33.91 -4.55
C ILE A 316 4.61 33.92 -5.33
N HIS A 317 3.51 33.47 -4.72
CA HIS A 317 2.21 33.44 -5.37
C HIS A 317 1.64 34.82 -5.65
N GLU A 318 1.76 35.77 -4.72
CA GLU A 318 1.34 37.15 -4.90
C GLU A 318 2.12 37.82 -6.03
N ARG A 319 3.46 37.63 -6.05
CA ARG A 319 4.34 38.20 -7.08
C ARG A 319 4.08 37.59 -8.47
N LEU A 320 3.87 36.27 -8.54
CA LEU A 320 3.46 35.59 -9.79
C LEU A 320 2.13 36.12 -10.31
N SER A 321 1.12 36.20 -9.44
CA SER A 321 -0.21 36.66 -9.81
C SER A 321 -0.20 38.12 -10.25
N PHE A 322 0.60 38.97 -9.59
CA PHE A 322 0.82 40.35 -9.99
C PHE A 322 1.44 40.45 -11.38
N LEU A 323 2.48 39.67 -11.68
CA LEU A 323 3.12 39.67 -12.99
C LEU A 323 2.19 39.17 -14.10
N GLU A 324 1.42 38.11 -13.85
CA GLU A 324 0.45 37.57 -14.81
C GLU A 324 -0.64 38.59 -15.15
N GLN A 325 -1.22 39.23 -14.13
CA GLN A 325 -2.22 40.29 -14.35
C GLN A 325 -1.61 41.50 -15.06
N THR A 326 -0.36 41.84 -14.75
CA THR A 326 0.32 42.96 -15.39
C THR A 326 0.64 42.65 -16.85
N ILE A 327 1.05 41.42 -17.18
CA ILE A 327 1.28 40.97 -18.56
C ILE A 327 0.03 41.14 -19.43
N VAL A 328 -1.15 40.76 -18.92
CA VAL A 328 -2.42 40.90 -19.65
C VAL A 328 -2.70 42.38 -19.96
N LYS A 329 -2.59 43.24 -18.94
CA LYS A 329 -2.75 44.70 -19.12
C LYS A 329 -1.69 45.28 -20.05
N PHE A 330 -0.48 44.73 -20.01
CA PHE A 330 0.62 45.20 -20.84
C PHE A 330 0.44 44.84 -22.32
N ASP A 331 -0.12 43.67 -22.64
CA ASP A 331 -0.50 43.33 -24.02
C ASP A 331 -1.56 44.29 -24.57
N GLU A 332 -2.55 44.68 -23.75
CA GLU A 332 -3.55 45.69 -24.13
C GLU A 332 -2.91 47.04 -24.45
N ILE A 333 -1.95 47.48 -23.63
CA ILE A 333 -1.20 48.73 -23.83
C ILE A 333 -0.34 48.67 -25.10
N ILE A 334 0.34 47.55 -25.37
CA ILE A 334 1.15 47.38 -26.59
C ILE A 334 0.25 47.41 -27.82
N ARG A 335 -0.92 46.76 -27.78
CA ARG A 335 -1.89 46.81 -28.90
C ARG A 335 -2.42 48.23 -29.13
N GLU A 336 -2.68 49.01 -28.08
CA GLU A 336 -3.07 50.42 -28.20
C GLU A 336 -1.93 51.25 -28.83
N PHE A 337 -0.69 50.99 -28.43
CA PHE A 337 0.49 51.67 -28.97
C PHE A 337 0.74 51.34 -30.45
N GLU A 338 0.57 50.08 -30.86
CA GLU A 338 0.67 49.65 -32.27
C GLU A 338 -0.32 50.39 -33.17
N LEU A 339 -1.48 50.78 -32.63
CA LEU A 339 -2.50 51.57 -33.33
C LEU A 339 -2.22 53.08 -33.29
N TYR A 340 -1.64 53.58 -32.20
CA TYR A 340 -1.37 55.01 -31.99
C TYR A 340 0.02 55.26 -31.39
N PRO A 341 1.07 55.37 -32.23
CA PRO A 341 2.44 55.50 -31.76
C PRO A 341 2.68 56.82 -31.00
N ASN A 342 3.20 56.70 -29.78
CA ASN A 342 3.62 57.83 -28.94
C ASN A 342 4.96 57.51 -28.24
N GLU A 343 6.01 58.23 -28.57
CA GLU A 343 7.38 57.99 -28.09
C GLU A 343 7.54 58.12 -26.56
N GLU A 344 6.80 59.03 -25.90
CA GLU A 344 6.83 59.14 -24.44
C GLU A 344 6.18 57.92 -23.78
N LYS A 345 5.03 57.46 -24.32
CA LYS A 345 4.38 56.21 -23.88
C LYS A 345 5.26 54.99 -24.16
N LYS A 346 5.96 54.95 -25.29
CA LYS A 346 6.90 53.88 -25.65
C LYS A 346 8.01 53.76 -24.62
N LYS A 347 8.64 54.89 -24.26
CA LYS A 347 9.71 54.93 -23.25
C LYS A 347 9.21 54.46 -21.88
N ALA A 348 8.01 54.87 -21.48
CA ALA A 348 7.38 54.39 -20.24
C ALA A 348 7.07 52.88 -20.28
N CYS A 349 6.63 52.35 -21.43
CA CYS A 349 6.40 50.92 -21.62
C CYS A 349 7.71 50.13 -21.51
N VAL A 350 8.77 50.54 -22.21
CA VAL A 350 10.08 49.86 -22.13
C VAL A 350 10.62 49.85 -20.70
N MET A 351 10.46 50.94 -19.95
CA MET A 351 10.85 50.99 -18.53
C MET A 351 10.04 50.01 -17.66
N ASN A 352 8.74 49.88 -17.91
CA ASN A 352 7.89 48.94 -17.18
C ASN A 352 8.19 47.48 -17.57
N LEU A 353 8.49 47.23 -18.84
CA LEU A 353 8.90 45.91 -19.33
C LEU A 353 10.19 45.45 -18.63
N SER A 354 11.21 46.31 -18.59
CA SER A 354 12.47 46.02 -17.90
C SER A 354 12.26 45.70 -16.42
N LYS A 355 11.37 46.42 -15.72
CA LYS A 355 11.03 46.11 -14.32
C LYS A 355 10.37 44.74 -14.17
N MET A 356 9.48 44.35 -15.09
CA MET A 356 8.85 43.04 -15.06
C MET A 356 9.83 41.92 -15.40
N GLU A 357 10.79 42.15 -16.30
CA GLU A 357 11.87 41.21 -16.62
C GLU A 357 12.78 40.98 -15.40
N ASP A 358 13.17 42.05 -14.69
CA ASP A 358 13.97 41.95 -13.47
C ASP A 358 13.24 41.16 -12.37
N GLU A 359 11.94 41.40 -12.22
CA GLU A 359 11.09 40.72 -11.24
C GLU A 359 10.89 39.23 -11.57
N ALA A 360 10.64 38.91 -12.85
CA ALA A 360 10.53 37.53 -13.32
C ALA A 360 11.87 36.78 -13.18
N HIS A 361 13.00 37.44 -13.42
CA HIS A 361 14.32 36.87 -13.21
C HIS A 361 14.60 36.60 -11.72
N SER A 362 14.24 37.56 -10.85
CA SER A 362 14.33 37.41 -9.40
C SER A 362 13.54 36.19 -8.90
N LEU A 363 12.32 35.98 -9.41
CA LEU A 363 11.53 34.79 -9.11
C LEU A 363 12.18 33.51 -9.65
N ASN A 364 12.68 33.52 -10.88
CA ASN A 364 13.28 32.33 -11.52
C ASN A 364 14.54 31.80 -10.81
N VAL A 365 15.27 32.68 -10.11
CA VAL A 365 16.47 32.32 -9.34
C VAL A 365 16.10 31.77 -7.95
N ASN A 366 14.84 31.86 -7.54
CA ASN A 366 14.39 31.35 -6.24
C ASN A 366 14.42 29.81 -6.23
N LEU A 367 15.25 29.22 -5.37
CA LEU A 367 15.43 27.78 -5.22
C LEU A 367 14.22 27.07 -4.57
N GLN A 368 13.25 27.83 -4.06
CA GLN A 368 12.06 27.32 -3.38
C GLN A 368 10.86 27.16 -4.32
N LEU A 369 11.01 27.42 -5.63
CA LEU A 369 9.93 27.26 -6.59
C LEU A 369 9.52 25.78 -6.72
N THR A 370 8.22 25.53 -6.63
CA THR A 370 7.63 24.24 -7.03
C THR A 370 7.68 24.09 -8.55
N HIS A 371 7.45 22.87 -9.05
CA HIS A 371 7.43 22.63 -10.49
C HIS A 371 6.37 23.50 -11.22
N ASP A 372 5.21 23.73 -10.58
CA ASP A 372 4.16 24.60 -11.09
C ASP A 372 4.62 26.07 -11.17
N HIS A 373 5.28 26.57 -10.12
CA HIS A 373 5.78 27.95 -10.12
C HIS A 373 6.84 28.15 -11.22
N VAL A 374 7.73 27.18 -11.43
CA VAL A 374 8.72 27.24 -12.51
C VAL A 374 8.04 27.34 -13.88
N ALA A 375 6.99 26.56 -14.12
CA ALA A 375 6.25 26.61 -15.39
C ALA A 375 5.59 27.98 -15.60
N ARG A 376 4.98 28.56 -14.55
CA ARG A 376 4.38 29.90 -14.59
C ARG A 376 5.42 30.99 -14.85
N VAL A 377 6.56 30.97 -14.15
CA VAL A 377 7.67 31.91 -14.38
C VAL A 377 8.19 31.81 -15.81
N GLN A 378 8.38 30.60 -16.35
CA GLN A 378 8.84 30.41 -17.72
C GLN A 378 7.85 30.98 -18.74
N HIS A 379 6.54 30.81 -18.51
CA HIS A 379 5.51 31.40 -19.36
C HIS A 379 5.55 32.94 -19.32
N ILE A 380 5.72 33.53 -18.13
CA ILE A 380 5.89 34.97 -17.93
C ILE A 380 7.12 35.47 -18.71
N ILE A 381 8.29 34.84 -18.54
CA ILE A 381 9.53 35.22 -19.23
C ILE A 381 9.36 35.16 -20.76
N ALA A 382 8.72 34.11 -21.27
CA ALA A 382 8.44 33.97 -22.70
C ALA A 382 7.53 35.12 -23.21
N SER A 383 6.51 35.48 -22.44
CA SER A 383 5.60 36.57 -22.77
C SER A 383 6.30 37.93 -22.76
N LEU A 384 7.13 38.21 -21.74
CA LEU A 384 7.93 39.44 -21.67
C LEU A 384 8.93 39.53 -22.83
N SER A 385 9.59 38.42 -23.17
CA SER A 385 10.50 38.36 -24.33
C SER A 385 9.77 38.66 -25.65
N ALA A 386 8.53 38.18 -25.80
CA ALA A 386 7.71 38.49 -26.97
C ALA A 386 7.35 39.99 -27.04
N PHE A 387 7.05 40.63 -25.90
CA PHE A 387 6.81 42.07 -25.84
C PHE A 387 8.07 42.89 -26.13
N HIS A 388 9.23 42.45 -25.64
CA HIS A 388 10.52 43.07 -25.91
C HIS A 388 10.76 43.16 -27.42
N ASN A 389 10.54 42.04 -28.13
CA ASN A 389 10.67 41.96 -29.58
C ASN A 389 9.62 42.77 -30.37
N ARG A 390 8.48 43.15 -29.75
CA ARG A 390 7.46 44.00 -30.40
C ARG A 390 7.76 45.48 -30.23
N LEU A 391 8.48 45.86 -29.18
CA LEU A 391 8.80 47.25 -28.85
C LEU A 391 10.13 47.73 -29.45
N HIS A 392 11.04 46.79 -29.77
CA HIS A 392 12.30 47.01 -30.48
C HIS A 392 12.19 46.58 -31.94
#